data_AF-C0NFV9-F1
#
_entry.id   AF-C0NFV9-F1
#
_cell.length_a   1.000
_cell.length_b   1.000
_cell.length_c   1.000
_cell.angle_alpha   90.00
_cell.angle_beta   90.00
_cell.angle_gamma   90.00
#
_symmetry.space_group_name_H-M   'P 1'
#
loop_
_entity.id
_entity.type
_entity.pdbx_description
1 polymer ?
#
loop_
_entity_poly.entity_id
_entity_poly.type
_entity_poly.pdbx_seq_one_letter_code
_entity_poly.pdbx_strand_id
1 'polypeptide(L)'
;MSSPSKKLLANVRRIVPPMLERFHKGQLGRVAVIGGSAECAPHISLQWHLQGLSHVICEPSSATVIKSYSPNLMVHPILQSSNTVSSFSNSPLPHPHARALAEPVLSFLSRLHVLVIGPGLGRDPVTQEIVTEIIKEARSREIPLVLDADALLLVQEHPDLIHGYTECILTPNVVEFARLAKALRADVSSMPDSDAGKSEACKRLSNALGGVTIIQKGPHDTISNGMVNIVCDVRGGLKRSGGQGDTLTGSLGTLLAWRKAYHEGLWDTGESEASGGRELSRQDIEEDLSICGYESGDDGERDGDKPKKKLSRPATLLLVAWAGSAITRECSRRAFMAKGRSMQASDLTDEVHGSFLDLIGEPEGTKL
;
A
#
# COMPACT_ATOMS: atom_id res chain seq x y z
N MET A 1 14.50 -9.65 -15.32
CA MET A 1 13.98 -8.29 -15.12
C MET A 1 14.29 -7.46 -16.34
N SER A 2 13.33 -6.68 -16.82
CA SER A 2 13.53 -5.72 -17.91
C SER A 2 14.41 -4.53 -17.50
N SER A 3 14.88 -3.75 -18.47
CA SER A 3 15.68 -2.53 -18.22
C SER A 3 14.91 -1.47 -17.39
N PRO A 4 13.63 -1.15 -17.68
CA PRO A 4 12.86 -0.22 -16.84
C PRO A 4 12.76 -0.66 -15.39
N SER A 5 12.53 -1.96 -15.14
CA SER A 5 12.44 -2.51 -13.80
C SER A 5 13.75 -2.38 -12.99
N LYS A 6 14.92 -2.41 -13.64
CA LYS A 6 16.21 -2.14 -12.97
C LYS A 6 16.35 -0.69 -12.52
N LYS A 7 15.92 0.26 -13.37
CA LYS A 7 15.94 1.70 -13.04
C LYS A 7 14.95 2.02 -11.90
N LEU A 8 13.76 1.42 -11.92
CA LEU A 8 12.80 1.54 -10.83
C LEU A 8 13.36 1.02 -9.50
N LEU A 9 14.03 -0.14 -9.49
CA LEU A 9 14.71 -0.63 -8.27
C LEU A 9 15.74 0.35 -7.72
N ALA A 10 16.57 0.94 -8.58
CA ALA A 10 17.57 1.91 -8.16
C ALA A 10 16.90 3.12 -7.48
N ASN A 11 15.76 3.58 -8.00
CA ASN A 11 14.99 4.66 -7.38
C ASN A 11 14.29 4.23 -6.09
N VAL A 12 13.79 2.99 -6.00
CA VAL A 12 13.23 2.45 -4.75
C VAL A 12 14.28 2.39 -3.63
N ARG A 13 15.54 2.07 -3.92
CA ARG A 13 16.60 2.06 -2.90
C ARG A 13 16.80 3.41 -2.20
N ARG A 14 16.51 4.51 -2.88
CA ARG A 14 16.64 5.89 -2.33
C ARG A 14 15.64 6.18 -1.21
N ILE A 15 14.49 5.49 -1.21
CA ILE A 15 13.46 5.65 -0.17
C ILE A 15 13.62 4.67 1.00
N VAL A 16 14.58 3.74 0.94
CA VAL A 16 14.85 2.79 2.03
C VAL A 16 15.63 3.50 3.13
N PRO A 17 15.14 3.55 4.38
CA PRO A 17 15.85 4.19 5.46
C PRO A 17 17.11 3.40 5.85
N PRO A 18 18.22 4.08 6.18
CA PRO A 18 19.39 3.42 6.78
C PRO A 18 19.10 2.95 8.21
N MET A 19 19.93 2.05 8.72
CA MET A 19 19.88 1.62 10.13
C MET A 19 20.78 2.47 11.02
N LEU A 20 20.22 3.57 11.54
CA LEU A 20 20.97 4.53 12.36
C LEU A 20 20.62 4.37 13.83
N GLU A 21 21.63 4.37 14.71
CA GLU A 21 21.47 4.24 16.17
C GLU A 21 20.57 5.33 16.78
N ARG A 22 20.51 6.50 16.16
CA ARG A 22 19.65 7.62 16.61
C ARG A 22 18.16 7.36 16.40
N PHE A 23 17.78 6.38 15.58
CA PHE A 23 16.38 6.06 15.34
C PHE A 23 15.77 5.35 16.54
N HIS A 24 14.60 5.83 16.98
CA HIS A 24 13.87 5.19 18.07
C HIS A 24 12.73 4.30 17.55
N LYS A 25 12.21 3.44 18.44
CA LYS A 25 11.12 2.52 18.13
C LYS A 25 9.93 3.25 17.49
N GLY A 26 9.49 2.74 16.35
CA GLY A 26 8.35 3.27 15.58
C GLY A 26 8.65 4.53 14.77
N GLN A 27 9.88 5.08 14.78
CA GLN A 27 10.19 6.28 14.00
C GLN A 27 10.10 6.02 12.49
N LEU A 28 10.54 4.84 12.03
CA LEU A 28 10.51 4.45 10.62
C LEU A 28 9.20 3.77 10.18
N GLY A 29 8.21 3.68 11.07
CA GLY A 29 6.94 3.04 10.74
C GLY A 29 6.01 2.88 11.92
N ARG A 30 4.80 3.45 11.80
CA ARG A 30 3.64 3.20 12.68
C ARG A 30 2.48 2.91 11.75
N VAL A 31 2.41 1.68 11.29
CA VAL A 31 1.42 1.23 10.30
C VAL A 31 0.27 0.61 11.08
N ALA A 32 -0.96 1.05 10.81
CA ALA A 32 -2.13 0.33 11.29
C ALA A 32 -2.86 -0.35 10.14
N VAL A 33 -3.38 -1.53 10.43
CA VAL A 33 -4.33 -2.20 9.56
C VAL A 33 -5.68 -2.28 10.25
N ILE A 34 -6.71 -1.80 9.54
CA ILE A 34 -8.09 -1.89 9.96
C ILE A 34 -8.75 -3.02 9.19
N GLY A 35 -9.12 -4.04 9.93
CA GLY A 35 -9.62 -5.29 9.38
C GLY A 35 -9.78 -6.33 10.47
N GLY A 36 -10.33 -7.47 10.10
CA GLY A 36 -10.71 -8.50 11.07
C GLY A 36 -12.14 -8.33 11.56
N SER A 37 -12.97 -9.26 11.12
CA SER A 37 -14.38 -9.41 11.49
C SER A 37 -14.58 -10.76 12.17
N ALA A 38 -15.73 -10.95 12.83
CA ALA A 38 -16.02 -12.19 13.56
C ALA A 38 -15.78 -13.48 12.75
N GLU A 39 -15.92 -13.44 11.43
CA GLU A 39 -15.74 -14.59 10.54
C GLU A 39 -14.33 -14.71 9.94
N CYS A 40 -13.57 -13.61 9.89
CA CYS A 40 -12.30 -13.54 9.17
C CYS A 40 -11.26 -12.76 9.98
N ALA A 41 -10.24 -13.43 10.51
CA ALA A 41 -9.04 -12.76 10.98
C ALA A 41 -8.24 -12.22 9.77
N PRO A 42 -7.70 -11.00 9.84
CA PRO A 42 -6.90 -10.48 8.75
C PRO A 42 -5.56 -11.23 8.77
N HIS A 43 -5.28 -12.03 7.75
CA HIS A 43 -4.00 -12.71 7.62
C HIS A 43 -2.95 -11.75 7.06
N ILE A 44 -2.67 -10.65 7.76
CA ILE A 44 -1.73 -9.67 7.24
C ILE A 44 -0.31 -10.11 7.56
N SER A 45 0.48 -10.35 6.52
CA SER A 45 1.93 -10.42 6.59
C SER A 45 2.51 -9.03 6.89
N LEU A 46 2.30 -8.53 8.11
CA LEU A 46 3.00 -7.36 8.63
C LEU A 46 4.45 -7.68 9.00
N GLN A 47 4.99 -8.84 8.58
CA GLN A 47 6.39 -9.27 8.81
C GLN A 47 7.46 -8.32 8.25
N TRP A 48 7.07 -7.22 7.62
CA TRP A 48 7.87 -6.01 7.49
C TRP A 48 8.21 -5.32 8.84
N HIS A 49 7.90 -5.97 9.97
CA HIS A 49 8.34 -5.67 11.34
C HIS A 49 9.80 -5.26 11.50
N LEU A 50 10.66 -5.54 10.52
CA LEU A 50 12.07 -5.24 10.58
C LEU A 50 12.37 -3.79 10.95
N GLN A 51 11.48 -2.81 10.69
CA GLN A 51 11.75 -1.40 10.98
C GLN A 51 10.61 -0.59 11.63
N GLY A 52 9.52 -1.20 12.12
CA GLY A 52 8.34 -0.42 12.57
C GLY A 52 7.42 -1.05 13.60
N LEU A 53 6.45 -0.27 14.05
CA LEU A 53 5.30 -0.68 14.85
C LEU A 53 4.14 -1.08 13.95
N SER A 54 3.66 -2.30 14.14
CA SER A 54 2.51 -2.86 13.42
C SER A 54 1.30 -2.94 14.34
N HIS A 55 0.31 -2.10 14.05
CA HIS A 55 -0.96 -2.05 14.77
C HIS A 55 -2.05 -2.78 13.99
N VAL A 56 -2.88 -3.56 14.68
CA VAL A 56 -4.08 -4.17 14.08
C VAL A 56 -5.28 -3.67 14.85
N ILE A 57 -6.19 -2.98 14.17
CA ILE A 57 -7.45 -2.48 14.72
C ILE A 57 -8.55 -3.37 14.17
N CYS A 58 -9.14 -4.18 15.04
CA CYS A 58 -10.05 -5.25 14.64
C CYS A 58 -11.27 -5.31 15.55
N GLU A 59 -12.25 -6.09 15.10
CA GLU A 59 -13.42 -6.41 15.91
C GLU A 59 -12.99 -7.24 17.15
N PRO A 60 -13.57 -6.96 18.34
CA PRO A 60 -13.17 -7.62 19.60
C PRO A 60 -13.07 -9.15 19.56
N SER A 61 -13.99 -9.84 18.88
CA SER A 61 -13.98 -11.31 18.78
C SER A 61 -12.78 -11.85 17.99
N SER A 62 -12.24 -11.07 17.06
CA SER A 62 -11.05 -11.44 16.28
C SER A 62 -9.74 -11.26 17.04
N ALA A 63 -9.73 -10.39 18.06
CA ALA A 63 -8.49 -9.90 18.65
C ALA A 63 -7.67 -11.00 19.34
N THR A 64 -8.32 -11.97 19.99
CA THR A 64 -7.62 -13.09 20.65
C THR A 64 -6.89 -13.97 19.64
N VAL A 65 -7.53 -14.27 18.51
CA VAL A 65 -6.92 -15.06 17.42
C VAL A 65 -5.78 -14.28 16.76
N ILE A 66 -5.94 -12.97 16.56
CA ILE A 66 -4.88 -12.17 15.94
C ILE A 66 -3.64 -12.10 16.84
N LYS A 67 -3.85 -11.92 18.16
CA LYS A 67 -2.77 -11.87 19.15
C LYS A 67 -1.97 -13.18 19.21
N SER A 68 -2.56 -14.32 18.84
CA SER A 68 -1.85 -15.61 18.85
C SER A 68 -1.00 -15.87 17.60
N TYR A 69 -1.16 -15.11 16.51
CA TYR A 69 -0.32 -15.28 15.31
C TYR A 69 1.11 -14.80 15.50
N SER A 70 1.32 -13.68 16.20
CA SER A 70 2.66 -13.11 16.35
C SER A 70 2.76 -12.15 17.54
N PRO A 71 3.82 -12.26 18.37
CA PRO A 71 4.07 -11.30 19.46
C PRO A 71 4.43 -9.90 18.96
N ASN A 72 4.70 -9.75 17.67
CA ASN A 72 5.10 -8.47 17.07
C ASN A 72 3.88 -7.59 16.70
N LEU A 73 2.66 -8.09 16.84
CA LEU A 73 1.43 -7.36 16.52
C LEU A 73 0.87 -6.64 17.76
N MET A 74 0.68 -5.33 17.66
CA MET A 74 -0.06 -4.56 18.65
C MET A 74 -1.55 -4.54 18.27
N VAL A 75 -2.32 -5.44 18.88
CA VAL A 75 -3.74 -5.66 18.53
C VAL A 75 -4.66 -4.84 19.43
N HIS A 76 -5.51 -4.03 18.81
CA HIS A 76 -6.47 -3.12 19.44
C HIS A 76 -7.92 -3.56 19.12
N PRO A 77 -8.65 -4.18 20.07
CA PRO A 77 -10.03 -4.63 19.90
C PRO A 77 -11.02 -3.45 20.01
N ILE A 78 -10.90 -2.46 19.13
CA ILE A 78 -11.65 -1.20 19.23
C ILE A 78 -12.54 -0.91 18.01
N LEU A 79 -12.58 -1.80 17.00
CA LEU A 79 -13.48 -1.67 15.87
C LEU A 79 -14.83 -2.29 16.21
N GLN A 80 -15.89 -1.49 16.29
CA GLN A 80 -17.21 -2.02 16.67
C GLN A 80 -17.91 -2.66 15.46
N SER A 81 -18.78 -3.64 15.72
CA SER A 81 -19.69 -4.25 14.74
C SER A 81 -21.13 -4.23 15.26
N SER A 82 -22.10 -4.59 14.41
CA SER A 82 -23.51 -4.70 14.83
C SER A 82 -23.67 -5.62 16.05
N ASN A 83 -22.88 -6.69 16.14
CA ASN A 83 -22.87 -7.62 17.27
C ASN A 83 -22.30 -6.99 18.56
N THR A 84 -21.23 -6.20 18.44
CA THR A 84 -20.65 -5.51 19.59
C THR A 84 -21.61 -4.43 20.10
N VAL A 85 -22.22 -3.65 19.20
CA VAL A 85 -23.17 -2.59 19.56
C VAL A 85 -24.46 -3.15 20.17
N SER A 86 -25.00 -4.24 19.62
CA SER A 86 -26.20 -4.88 20.19
C SER A 86 -25.96 -5.45 21.58
N SER A 87 -24.75 -5.94 21.86
CA SER A 87 -24.37 -6.44 23.19
C SER A 87 -24.33 -5.35 24.28
N PHE A 88 -24.07 -4.09 23.91
CA PHE A 88 -24.11 -2.96 24.85
C PHE A 88 -25.51 -2.34 24.99
N SER A 89 -26.38 -2.49 23.99
CA SER A 89 -27.72 -1.91 23.96
C SER A 89 -28.77 -2.86 24.57
N ASN A 90 -28.77 -2.97 25.90
CA ASN A 90 -29.99 -3.33 26.64
C ASN A 90 -30.81 -2.06 27.03
N SER A 91 -30.53 -0.92 26.39
CA SER A 91 -31.16 0.38 26.67
C SER A 91 -31.81 0.92 25.39
N PRO A 92 -33.06 1.44 25.44
CA PRO A 92 -33.82 1.91 24.29
C PRO A 92 -33.33 3.25 23.69
N LEU A 93 -32.08 3.64 23.93
CA LEU A 93 -31.48 4.81 23.28
C LEU A 93 -31.13 4.47 21.83
N PRO A 94 -31.32 5.41 20.87
CA PRO A 94 -30.90 5.21 19.49
C PRO A 94 -29.40 4.87 19.43
N HIS A 95 -29.02 3.98 18.50
CA HIS A 95 -27.63 3.59 18.30
C HIS A 95 -26.73 4.84 18.25
N PRO A 96 -25.59 4.86 18.98
CA PRO A 96 -24.67 5.99 18.92
C PRO A 96 -24.26 6.25 17.46
N HIS A 97 -24.22 7.52 17.07
CA HIS A 97 -23.80 7.92 15.72
C HIS A 97 -22.46 7.28 15.35
N ALA A 98 -22.28 6.86 14.08
CA ALA A 98 -21.07 6.20 13.59
C ALA A 98 -19.76 6.88 14.01
N ARG A 99 -19.73 8.22 14.01
CA ARG A 99 -18.56 8.99 14.47
C ARG A 99 -18.20 8.76 15.93
N ALA A 100 -19.19 8.64 16.82
CA ALA A 100 -18.96 8.34 18.23
C ALA A 100 -18.39 6.92 18.43
N LEU A 101 -18.85 5.96 17.63
CA LEU A 101 -18.29 4.60 17.61
C LEU A 101 -16.87 4.56 17.03
N ALA A 102 -16.55 5.46 16.10
CA ALA A 102 -15.22 5.56 15.49
C ALA A 102 -14.18 6.25 16.40
N GLU A 103 -14.60 7.08 17.36
CA GLU A 103 -13.72 7.94 18.17
C GLU A 103 -12.49 7.24 18.79
N PRO A 104 -12.58 6.01 19.34
CA PRO A 104 -11.41 5.28 19.81
C PRO A 104 -10.34 5.08 18.72
N VAL A 105 -10.76 4.86 17.47
CA VAL A 105 -9.87 4.75 16.31
C VAL A 105 -9.39 6.13 15.85
N LEU A 106 -10.29 7.12 15.79
CA LEU A 106 -9.95 8.48 15.35
C LEU A 106 -8.86 9.12 16.21
N SER A 107 -8.97 8.98 17.54
CA SER A 107 -7.95 9.48 18.48
C SER A 107 -6.57 8.81 18.29
N PHE A 108 -6.56 7.56 17.81
CA PHE A 108 -5.34 6.80 17.55
C PHE A 108 -4.65 7.21 16.23
N LEU A 109 -5.38 7.76 15.25
CA LEU A 109 -4.86 8.11 13.92
C LEU A 109 -3.66 9.06 13.96
N SER A 110 -3.64 9.99 14.93
CA SER A 110 -2.55 10.98 15.12
C SER A 110 -1.17 10.35 15.32
N ARG A 111 -1.12 9.08 15.75
CA ARG A 111 0.11 8.33 16.02
C ARG A 111 0.59 7.53 14.82
N LEU A 112 -0.20 7.45 13.76
CA LEU A 112 0.05 6.57 12.62
C LEU A 112 0.75 7.30 11.49
N HIS A 113 1.54 6.54 10.73
CA HIS A 113 2.16 7.00 9.50
C HIS A 113 1.38 6.58 8.27
N VAL A 114 0.73 5.40 8.32
CA VAL A 114 0.04 4.79 7.18
C VAL A 114 -1.12 3.96 7.71
N LEU A 115 -2.21 3.93 6.95
CA LEU A 115 -3.39 3.14 7.26
C LEU A 115 -3.73 2.19 6.11
N VAL A 116 -3.78 0.89 6.39
CA VAL A 116 -4.27 -0.13 5.47
C VAL A 116 -5.69 -0.50 5.92
N ILE A 117 -6.64 -0.57 5.00
CA ILE A 117 -8.04 -0.88 5.31
C ILE A 117 -8.56 -1.95 4.36
N GLY A 118 -9.23 -2.96 4.93
CA GLY A 118 -10.04 -3.90 4.15
C GLY A 118 -9.77 -5.39 4.36
N PRO A 119 -8.54 -5.88 4.61
CA PRO A 119 -8.32 -7.31 4.83
C PRO A 119 -9.21 -7.87 5.95
N GLY A 120 -10.11 -8.80 5.61
CA GLY A 120 -11.03 -9.40 6.58
C GLY A 120 -12.01 -8.44 7.25
N LEU A 121 -12.22 -7.23 6.72
CA LEU A 121 -13.10 -6.22 7.33
C LEU A 121 -14.56 -6.67 7.37
N GLY A 122 -14.99 -7.51 6.44
CA GLY A 122 -16.34 -8.03 6.34
C GLY A 122 -17.33 -7.02 5.78
N ARG A 123 -18.62 -7.34 5.93
CA ARG A 123 -19.76 -6.61 5.34
C ARG A 123 -20.72 -6.05 6.39
N ASP A 124 -20.29 -6.00 7.65
CA ASP A 124 -21.10 -5.48 8.74
C ASP A 124 -21.41 -3.97 8.54
N PRO A 125 -22.68 -3.55 8.50
CA PRO A 125 -23.03 -2.15 8.23
C PRO A 125 -22.44 -1.16 9.24
N VAL A 126 -22.46 -1.48 10.53
CA VAL A 126 -21.90 -0.62 11.58
C VAL A 126 -20.39 -0.46 11.41
N THR A 127 -19.67 -1.56 11.14
CA THR A 127 -18.24 -1.49 10.83
C THR A 127 -17.96 -0.64 9.59
N GLN A 128 -18.75 -0.76 8.52
CA GLN A 128 -18.58 0.03 7.29
C GLN A 128 -18.82 1.53 7.52
N GLU A 129 -19.81 1.90 8.33
CA GLU A 129 -20.05 3.30 8.73
C GLU A 129 -18.89 3.86 9.57
N ILE A 130 -18.34 3.08 10.50
CA ILE A 130 -17.17 3.47 11.29
C ILE A 130 -15.94 3.67 10.39
N VAL A 131 -15.70 2.75 9.46
CA VAL A 131 -14.59 2.83 8.49
C VAL A 131 -14.73 4.05 7.59
N THR A 132 -15.96 4.40 7.21
CA THR A 132 -16.26 5.62 6.45
C THR A 132 -15.79 6.86 7.20
N GLU A 133 -16.09 6.97 8.50
CA GLU A 133 -15.62 8.10 9.33
C GLU A 133 -14.10 8.10 9.51
N ILE A 134 -13.48 6.92 9.62
CA ILE A 134 -12.03 6.78 9.71
C ILE A 134 -11.34 7.25 8.42
N ILE A 135 -11.86 6.89 7.24
CA ILE A 135 -11.29 7.33 5.96
C ILE A 135 -11.38 8.86 5.83
N LYS A 136 -12.53 9.46 6.19
CA LYS A 136 -12.70 10.93 6.18
C LYS A 136 -11.68 11.63 7.08
N GLU A 137 -11.50 11.14 8.31
CA GLU A 137 -10.55 11.73 9.26
C GLU A 137 -9.09 11.50 8.83
N ALA A 138 -8.75 10.32 8.32
CA ALA A 138 -7.43 10.02 7.79
C ALA A 138 -7.07 10.93 6.61
N ARG A 139 -8.02 11.16 5.70
CA ARG A 139 -7.89 12.12 4.58
C ARG A 139 -7.70 13.55 5.06
N SER A 140 -8.47 14.00 6.05
CA SER A 140 -8.34 15.33 6.66
C SER A 140 -6.93 15.56 7.25
N ARG A 141 -6.30 14.48 7.73
CA ARG A 141 -4.95 14.47 8.31
C ARG A 141 -3.84 14.14 7.31
N GLU A 142 -4.17 13.98 6.03
CA GLU A 142 -3.23 13.60 4.97
C GLU A 142 -2.46 12.30 5.26
N ILE A 143 -3.09 11.35 5.97
CA ILE A 143 -2.50 10.04 6.26
C ILE A 143 -2.59 9.15 5.00
N PRO A 144 -1.46 8.63 4.48
CA PRO A 144 -1.47 7.71 3.35
C PRO A 144 -2.35 6.47 3.59
N LEU A 145 -3.16 6.13 2.58
CA LEU A 145 -4.11 5.01 2.62
C LEU A 145 -3.74 3.90 1.65
N VAL A 146 -3.96 2.65 2.08
CA VAL A 146 -4.02 1.48 1.21
C VAL A 146 -5.39 0.83 1.39
N LEU A 147 -6.19 0.78 0.33
CA LEU A 147 -7.50 0.14 0.33
C LEU A 147 -7.43 -1.18 -0.45
N ASP A 148 -7.83 -2.27 0.19
CA ASP A 148 -7.86 -3.62 -0.40
C ASP A 148 -9.18 -4.31 -0.07
N ALA A 149 -9.49 -5.40 -0.79
CA ALA A 149 -10.58 -6.32 -0.52
C ALA A 149 -11.91 -5.60 -0.17
N ASP A 150 -12.39 -5.76 1.07
CA ASP A 150 -13.69 -5.27 1.48
C ASP A 150 -13.81 -3.74 1.46
N ALA A 151 -12.71 -3.01 1.67
CA ALA A 151 -12.69 -1.55 1.56
C ALA A 151 -12.90 -1.07 0.12
N LEU A 152 -12.58 -1.90 -0.89
CA LEU A 152 -12.87 -1.57 -2.29
C LEU A 152 -14.36 -1.59 -2.60
N LEU A 153 -15.18 -2.33 -1.83
CA LEU A 153 -16.64 -2.23 -1.96
C LEU A 153 -17.14 -0.87 -1.43
N LEU A 154 -16.60 -0.42 -0.31
CA LEU A 154 -16.95 0.88 0.25
C LEU A 154 -16.67 2.01 -0.75
N VAL A 155 -15.56 1.91 -1.50
CA VAL A 155 -15.26 2.85 -2.60
C VAL A 155 -16.25 2.74 -3.76
N GLN A 156 -16.78 1.55 -4.08
CA GLN A 156 -17.80 1.39 -5.11
C GLN A 156 -19.10 2.09 -4.73
N GLU A 157 -19.46 2.05 -3.44
CA GLU A 157 -20.70 2.63 -2.91
C GLU A 157 -20.56 4.14 -2.66
N HIS A 158 -19.37 4.57 -2.22
CA HIS A 158 -19.07 5.96 -1.83
C HIS A 158 -17.74 6.43 -2.41
N PRO A 159 -17.64 6.62 -3.75
CA PRO A 159 -16.39 7.02 -4.40
C PRO A 159 -15.86 8.38 -3.93
N ASP A 160 -16.75 9.28 -3.50
CA ASP A 160 -16.41 10.62 -2.98
C ASP A 160 -15.53 10.58 -1.73
N LEU A 161 -15.52 9.46 -0.98
CA LEU A 161 -14.66 9.30 0.20
C LEU A 161 -13.19 9.50 -0.13
N ILE A 162 -12.77 9.03 -1.30
CA ILE A 162 -11.38 9.07 -1.75
C ILE A 162 -11.18 9.88 -3.04
N HIS A 163 -12.23 10.38 -3.68
CA HIS A 163 -12.09 11.13 -4.92
C HIS A 163 -11.15 12.34 -4.75
N GLY A 164 -10.11 12.40 -5.58
CA GLY A 164 -9.07 13.43 -5.51
C GLY A 164 -8.00 13.22 -4.45
N TYR A 165 -8.08 12.16 -3.63
CA TYR A 165 -7.10 11.91 -2.57
C TYR A 165 -5.91 11.11 -3.10
N THR A 166 -4.89 11.82 -3.57
CA THR A 166 -3.73 11.21 -4.26
C THR A 166 -2.81 10.40 -3.35
N GLU A 167 -2.83 10.62 -2.03
CA GLU A 167 -2.12 9.80 -1.02
C GLU A 167 -2.90 8.49 -0.70
N CYS A 168 -3.49 7.87 -1.72
CA CYS A 168 -4.30 6.66 -1.61
C CYS A 168 -3.92 5.64 -2.70
N ILE A 169 -3.75 4.39 -2.31
CA ILE A 169 -3.49 3.25 -3.19
C ILE A 169 -4.64 2.25 -3.09
N LEU A 170 -5.26 1.89 -4.21
CA LEU A 170 -6.21 0.79 -4.30
C LEU A 170 -5.53 -0.41 -4.93
N THR A 171 -5.83 -1.62 -4.45
CA THR A 171 -5.18 -2.85 -4.92
C THR A 171 -6.16 -3.87 -5.53
N PRO A 172 -7.01 -3.51 -6.50
CA PRO A 172 -8.03 -4.42 -7.02
C PRO A 172 -7.45 -5.60 -7.80
N ASN A 173 -8.02 -6.79 -7.59
CA ASN A 173 -7.90 -7.90 -8.53
C ASN A 173 -8.77 -7.68 -9.79
N VAL A 174 -8.72 -8.60 -10.77
CA VAL A 174 -9.49 -8.47 -12.02
C VAL A 174 -11.01 -8.29 -11.83
N VAL A 175 -11.60 -8.97 -10.83
CA VAL A 175 -13.03 -8.88 -10.53
C VAL A 175 -13.36 -7.57 -9.82
N GLU A 176 -12.56 -7.19 -8.82
CA GLU A 176 -12.71 -5.93 -8.07
C GLU A 176 -12.52 -4.73 -8.99
N PHE A 177 -11.57 -4.78 -9.92
CA PHE A 177 -11.30 -3.74 -10.90
C PHE A 177 -12.50 -3.52 -11.81
N ALA A 178 -13.07 -4.61 -12.35
CA ALA A 178 -14.26 -4.52 -13.19
C ALA A 178 -15.46 -3.92 -12.45
N ARG A 179 -15.63 -4.27 -11.17
CA ARG A 179 -16.70 -3.71 -10.32
C ARG A 179 -16.49 -2.22 -10.04
N LEU A 180 -15.27 -1.81 -9.69
CA LEU A 180 -14.91 -0.39 -9.51
C LEU A 180 -15.15 0.41 -10.79
N ALA A 181 -14.65 -0.06 -11.93
CA ALA A 181 -14.82 0.62 -13.21
C ALA A 181 -16.29 0.77 -13.60
N LYS A 182 -17.11 -0.25 -13.35
CA LYS A 182 -18.56 -0.19 -13.55
C LYS A 182 -19.23 0.83 -12.63
N ALA A 183 -18.91 0.80 -11.33
CA ALA A 183 -19.49 1.72 -10.34
C ALA A 183 -19.18 3.19 -10.66
N LEU A 184 -17.95 3.45 -11.08
CA LEU A 184 -17.46 4.78 -11.44
C LEU A 184 -17.77 5.21 -12.88
N ARG A 185 -18.44 4.34 -13.66
CA ARG A 185 -18.71 4.55 -15.10
C ARG A 185 -17.43 4.86 -15.91
N ALA A 186 -16.30 4.33 -15.47
CA ALA A 186 -15.06 4.39 -16.24
C ALA A 186 -15.20 3.43 -17.44
N ASP A 187 -15.31 3.97 -18.65
CA ASP A 187 -15.39 3.17 -19.87
C ASP A 187 -14.07 2.42 -20.11
N VAL A 188 -14.05 1.16 -19.70
CA VAL A 188 -12.90 0.24 -19.85
C VAL A 188 -13.29 -1.06 -20.56
N SER A 189 -14.58 -1.29 -20.83
CA SER A 189 -15.07 -2.55 -21.41
C SER A 189 -14.66 -2.74 -22.87
N SER A 190 -14.38 -1.63 -23.56
CA SER A 190 -13.88 -1.61 -24.94
C SER A 190 -12.37 -1.86 -25.06
N MET A 191 -11.64 -1.96 -23.95
CA MET A 191 -10.18 -2.10 -23.96
C MET A 191 -9.74 -3.51 -24.41
N PRO A 192 -8.71 -3.62 -25.26
CA PRO A 192 -8.15 -4.91 -25.63
C PRO A 192 -7.49 -5.60 -24.43
N ASP A 193 -7.58 -6.93 -24.35
CA ASP A 193 -6.86 -7.74 -23.34
C ASP A 193 -5.36 -7.85 -23.67
N SER A 194 -4.68 -6.72 -23.62
CA SER A 194 -3.24 -6.54 -23.82
C SER A 194 -2.67 -5.68 -22.70
N ASP A 195 -1.35 -5.71 -22.49
CA ASP A 195 -0.70 -4.89 -21.46
C ASP A 195 -0.94 -3.38 -21.69
N ALA A 196 -1.01 -2.94 -22.95
CA ALA A 196 -1.35 -1.57 -23.31
C ALA A 196 -2.82 -1.23 -22.97
N GLY A 197 -3.76 -2.11 -23.30
CA GLY A 197 -5.18 -1.94 -22.96
C GLY A 197 -5.44 -1.93 -21.45
N LYS A 198 -4.74 -2.79 -20.69
CA LYS A 198 -4.77 -2.79 -19.22
C LYS A 198 -4.20 -1.51 -18.63
N SER A 199 -3.09 -1.03 -19.17
CA SER A 199 -2.49 0.26 -18.78
C SER A 199 -3.43 1.43 -18.98
N GLU A 200 -4.12 1.48 -20.13
CA GLU A 200 -5.10 2.53 -20.41
C GLU A 200 -6.35 2.38 -19.52
N ALA A 201 -6.87 1.17 -19.33
CA ALA A 201 -7.98 0.92 -18.41
C ALA A 201 -7.66 1.38 -16.97
N CYS A 202 -6.48 1.03 -16.48
CA CYS A 202 -6.01 1.39 -15.14
C CYS A 202 -5.91 2.91 -14.98
N LYS A 203 -5.39 3.61 -16.01
CA LYS A 203 -5.32 5.07 -16.07
C LYS A 203 -6.71 5.71 -16.03
N ARG A 204 -7.67 5.20 -16.81
CA ARG A 204 -9.06 5.71 -16.82
C ARG A 204 -9.73 5.57 -15.46
N LEU A 205 -9.54 4.44 -14.80
CA LEU A 205 -10.08 4.23 -13.45
C LEU A 205 -9.47 5.21 -12.44
N SER A 206 -8.14 5.38 -12.48
CA SER A 206 -7.45 6.36 -11.64
C SER A 206 -7.97 7.78 -11.86
N ASN A 207 -8.16 8.19 -13.12
CA ASN A 207 -8.70 9.50 -13.48
C ASN A 207 -10.16 9.68 -13.02
N ALA A 208 -11.00 8.64 -13.12
CA ALA A 208 -12.37 8.68 -12.61
C ALA A 208 -12.43 8.86 -11.09
N LEU A 209 -11.37 8.46 -10.37
CA LEU A 209 -11.19 8.68 -8.93
C LEU A 209 -10.39 9.96 -8.60
N GLY A 210 -10.10 10.81 -9.58
CA GLY A 210 -9.37 12.06 -9.35
C GLY A 210 -7.87 11.89 -9.07
N GLY A 211 -7.22 10.88 -9.67
CA GLY A 211 -5.76 10.68 -9.57
C GLY A 211 -5.33 9.77 -8.41
N VAL A 212 -6.24 9.01 -7.82
CA VAL A 212 -5.93 7.95 -6.85
C VAL A 212 -5.06 6.87 -7.51
N THR A 213 -4.03 6.38 -6.82
CA THR A 213 -3.14 5.36 -7.39
C THR A 213 -3.81 3.99 -7.38
N ILE A 214 -3.80 3.30 -8.52
CA ILE A 214 -4.39 1.98 -8.69
C ILE A 214 -3.28 0.97 -8.97
N ILE A 215 -3.29 -0.16 -8.27
CA ILE A 215 -2.52 -1.38 -8.58
C ILE A 215 -3.50 -2.43 -9.06
N GLN A 216 -3.64 -2.55 -10.38
CA GLN A 216 -4.44 -3.62 -10.99
C GLN A 216 -3.65 -4.93 -10.95
N LYS A 217 -4.02 -5.82 -10.02
CA LYS A 217 -3.36 -7.12 -9.80
C LYS A 217 -3.64 -8.06 -10.98
N GLY A 218 -2.60 -8.66 -11.56
CA GLY A 218 -2.70 -9.47 -12.78
C GLY A 218 -1.49 -10.38 -13.04
N PRO A 219 -1.41 -10.99 -14.24
CA PRO A 219 -0.20 -11.70 -14.68
C PRO A 219 1.03 -10.79 -14.66
N HIS A 220 0.88 -9.56 -15.12
CA HIS A 220 1.72 -8.40 -14.81
C HIS A 220 0.84 -7.40 -14.04
N ASP A 221 1.38 -6.81 -12.99
CA ASP A 221 0.62 -5.82 -12.22
C ASP A 221 0.75 -4.47 -12.91
N THR A 222 -0.39 -3.86 -13.23
CA THR A 222 -0.45 -2.56 -13.93
C THR A 222 -0.76 -1.48 -12.92
N ILE A 223 0.11 -0.48 -12.83
CA ILE A 223 0.03 0.57 -11.81
C ILE A 223 -0.14 1.92 -12.49
N SER A 224 -1.07 2.74 -11.99
CA SER A 224 -1.35 4.05 -12.55
C SER A 224 -1.75 5.06 -11.48
N ASN A 225 -1.28 6.30 -11.60
CA ASN A 225 -1.77 7.46 -10.86
C ASN A 225 -2.62 8.41 -11.73
N GLY A 226 -3.08 7.94 -12.89
CA GLY A 226 -3.90 8.73 -13.83
C GLY A 226 -3.07 9.57 -14.80
N MET A 227 -1.80 9.85 -14.47
CA MET A 227 -0.85 10.54 -15.34
C MET A 227 0.14 9.58 -16.00
N VAL A 228 0.82 8.78 -15.17
CA VAL A 228 1.87 7.83 -15.56
C VAL A 228 1.43 6.41 -15.25
N ASN A 229 1.74 5.50 -16.18
CA ASN A 229 1.52 4.07 -16.03
C ASN A 229 2.86 3.36 -15.93
N ILE A 230 2.96 2.41 -15.01
CA ILE A 230 4.12 1.53 -14.89
C ILE A 230 3.65 0.08 -14.73
N VAL A 231 4.46 -0.86 -15.22
CA VAL A 231 4.14 -2.29 -15.17
C VAL A 231 5.17 -3.01 -14.30
N CYS A 232 4.70 -3.83 -13.38
CA CYS A 232 5.55 -4.75 -12.65
C CYS A 232 5.58 -6.12 -13.35
N ASP A 233 6.69 -6.37 -14.03
CA ASP A 233 6.97 -7.58 -14.81
C ASP A 233 7.89 -8.57 -14.08
N VAL A 234 8.17 -8.34 -12.79
CA VAL A 234 8.96 -9.28 -11.95
C VAL A 234 8.33 -10.67 -12.02
N ARG A 235 9.13 -11.72 -12.16
CA ARG A 235 8.57 -13.08 -12.31
C ARG A 235 7.90 -13.51 -11.01
N GLY A 236 6.62 -13.85 -11.08
CA GLY A 236 5.86 -14.43 -9.97
C GLY A 236 5.87 -15.97 -9.92
N GLY A 237 5.31 -16.54 -8.87
CA GLY A 237 4.99 -17.97 -8.80
C GLY A 237 3.80 -18.34 -9.71
N LEU A 238 3.69 -19.62 -10.10
CA LEU A 238 2.61 -20.07 -10.98
C LEU A 238 1.29 -20.33 -10.24
N LYS A 239 1.33 -20.48 -8.91
CA LYS A 239 0.14 -20.66 -8.07
C LYS A 239 -0.31 -19.30 -7.52
N ARG A 240 -1.61 -19.03 -7.62
CA ARG A 240 -2.27 -17.99 -6.82
C ARG A 240 -2.70 -18.62 -5.50
N SER A 241 -1.96 -18.35 -4.42
CA SER A 241 -2.35 -18.74 -3.07
C SER A 241 -3.05 -17.59 -2.36
N GLY A 242 -3.83 -17.90 -1.32
CA GLY A 242 -4.21 -16.90 -0.32
C GLY A 242 -2.95 -16.25 0.28
N GLY A 243 -3.08 -15.03 0.79
CA GLY A 243 -1.97 -14.26 1.37
C GLY A 243 -1.20 -13.36 0.41
N GLN A 244 -1.36 -13.47 -0.92
CA GLN A 244 -0.68 -12.56 -1.86
C GLN A 244 -1.14 -11.11 -1.72
N GLY A 245 -2.45 -10.89 -1.55
CA GLY A 245 -3.01 -9.55 -1.30
C GLY A 245 -2.51 -8.97 0.04
N ASP A 246 -2.47 -9.82 1.07
CA ASP A 246 -1.94 -9.45 2.38
C ASP A 246 -0.43 -9.12 2.34
N THR A 247 0.33 -9.88 1.54
CA THR A 247 1.76 -9.60 1.27
C THR A 247 1.93 -8.25 0.59
N LEU A 248 1.11 -7.96 -0.42
CA LEU A 248 1.13 -6.67 -1.10
C LEU A 248 0.80 -5.53 -0.14
N THR A 249 -0.34 -5.60 0.56
CA THR A 249 -0.78 -4.53 1.45
C THR A 249 0.16 -4.30 2.62
N GLY A 250 0.73 -5.37 3.21
CA GLY A 250 1.78 -5.27 4.21
C GLY A 250 3.04 -4.57 3.70
N SER A 251 3.46 -4.91 2.47
CA SER A 251 4.62 -4.26 1.81
C SER A 251 4.36 -2.78 1.55
N LEU A 252 3.18 -2.45 1.03
CA LEU A 252 2.79 -1.07 0.78
C LEU A 252 2.73 -0.25 2.06
N GLY A 253 2.18 -0.80 3.16
CA GLY A 253 2.13 -0.14 4.45
C GLY A 253 3.51 0.30 4.94
N THR A 254 4.50 -0.59 4.85
CA THR A 254 5.88 -0.30 5.24
C THR A 254 6.57 0.68 4.30
N LEU A 255 6.48 0.44 2.99
CA LEU A 255 7.12 1.28 1.99
C LEU A 255 6.54 2.70 1.97
N LEU A 256 5.24 2.86 2.25
CA LEU A 256 4.62 4.18 2.43
C LEU A 256 5.13 4.90 3.67
N ALA A 257 5.40 4.17 4.77
CA ALA A 257 5.98 4.76 5.97
C ALA A 257 7.41 5.24 5.72
N TRP A 258 8.20 4.45 4.98
CA TRP A 258 9.53 4.84 4.54
C TRP A 258 9.51 6.02 3.57
N ARG A 259 8.57 6.04 2.61
CA ARG A 259 8.32 7.18 1.73
C ARG A 259 8.01 8.45 2.54
N LYS A 260 7.17 8.36 3.57
CA LYS A 260 6.88 9.49 4.46
C LYS A 260 8.16 9.98 5.14
N ALA A 261 8.93 9.07 5.73
CA ALA A 261 10.18 9.38 6.40
C ALA A 261 11.25 10.01 5.48
N TYR A 262 11.32 9.55 4.23
CA TYR A 262 12.17 10.12 3.17
C TYR A 262 11.77 11.58 2.87
N HIS A 263 10.47 11.82 2.67
CA HIS A 263 9.95 13.16 2.39
C HIS A 263 10.09 14.11 3.58
N GLU A 264 10.00 13.60 4.80
CA GLU A 264 10.22 14.36 6.05
C GLU A 264 11.70 14.56 6.40
N GLY A 265 12.64 13.98 5.64
CA GLY A 265 14.07 14.17 5.87
C GLY A 265 14.57 13.55 7.18
N LEU A 266 14.04 12.39 7.58
CA LEU A 266 14.49 11.72 8.82
C LEU A 266 15.96 11.27 8.76
N TRP A 267 16.51 11.12 7.56
CA TRP A 267 17.94 10.97 7.32
C TRP A 267 18.39 11.86 6.17
N ASP A 268 19.69 12.11 6.10
CA ASP A 268 20.30 12.80 4.97
C ASP A 268 20.38 11.84 3.78
N THR A 269 19.74 12.22 2.67
CA THR A 269 19.75 11.46 1.42
C THR A 269 20.86 11.91 0.47
N GLY A 270 21.55 13.02 0.77
CA GLY A 270 22.50 13.66 -0.15
C GLY A 270 21.83 14.33 -1.36
N GLU A 271 20.51 14.53 -1.31
CA GLU A 271 19.72 15.03 -2.42
C GLU A 271 19.28 16.48 -2.21
N SER A 272 19.20 17.23 -3.30
CA SER A 272 18.66 18.60 -3.26
C SER A 272 17.13 18.59 -3.33
N GLU A 273 16.49 19.34 -2.43
CA GLU A 273 15.05 19.61 -2.49
C GLU A 273 14.69 20.31 -3.81
N ALA A 274 13.54 19.96 -4.39
CA ALA A 274 13.04 20.66 -5.56
C ALA A 274 12.59 22.08 -5.18
N SER A 275 12.88 23.08 -6.01
CA SER A 275 12.30 24.42 -5.87
C SER A 275 10.78 24.31 -5.98
N GLY A 276 10.08 24.49 -4.85
CA GLY A 276 8.66 24.14 -4.70
C GLY A 276 7.69 25.00 -5.53
N GLY A 277 6.45 24.51 -5.65
CA GLY A 277 5.28 25.31 -6.06
C GLY A 277 4.80 25.15 -7.50
N ARG A 278 5.43 24.30 -8.34
CA ARG A 278 4.96 24.00 -9.70
C ARG A 278 4.17 22.69 -9.72
N GLU A 279 3.03 22.68 -10.42
CA GLU A 279 2.30 21.45 -10.75
C GLU A 279 3.17 20.57 -11.67
N LEU A 280 3.38 19.31 -11.25
CA LEU A 280 4.23 18.38 -11.98
C LEU A 280 3.49 17.86 -13.21
N SER A 281 4.14 17.90 -14.36
CA SER A 281 3.66 17.28 -15.58
C SER A 281 3.94 15.78 -15.59
N ARG A 282 3.30 15.07 -16.52
CA ARG A 282 3.60 13.65 -16.79
C ARG A 282 5.09 13.43 -17.05
N GLN A 283 5.73 14.34 -17.78
CA GLN A 283 7.15 14.25 -18.16
C GLN A 283 8.05 14.36 -16.92
N ASP A 284 7.74 15.28 -16.00
CA ASP A 284 8.52 15.44 -14.76
C ASP A 284 8.49 14.15 -13.92
N ILE A 285 7.33 13.49 -13.86
CA ILE A 285 7.18 12.22 -13.11
C ILE A 285 7.91 11.08 -13.84
N GLU A 286 7.82 11.00 -15.17
CA GLU A 286 8.50 9.96 -15.96
C GLU A 286 10.03 10.10 -15.90
N GLU A 287 10.55 11.33 -15.79
CA GLU A 287 11.96 11.64 -15.57
C GLU A 287 12.41 11.17 -14.18
N ASP A 288 11.69 11.54 -13.12
CA ASP A 288 11.96 11.07 -11.75
C ASP A 288 11.99 9.53 -11.66
N LEU A 289 11.11 8.85 -12.40
CA LEU A 289 11.06 7.38 -12.47
C LEU A 289 12.10 6.75 -13.41
N SER A 290 12.75 7.57 -14.26
CA SER A 290 13.74 7.16 -15.25
C SER A 290 13.20 6.18 -16.31
N ILE A 291 11.93 6.33 -16.71
CA ILE A 291 11.25 5.40 -17.65
C ILE A 291 11.36 5.86 -19.10
N CYS A 292 11.48 7.17 -19.35
CA CYS A 292 11.64 7.68 -20.71
C CYS A 292 13.09 7.52 -21.21
N GLY A 293 13.22 7.26 -22.51
CA GLY A 293 14.48 7.16 -23.26
C GLY A 293 15.25 8.48 -23.40
N TYR A 294 15.12 9.39 -22.44
CA TYR A 294 16.23 10.28 -22.16
C TYR A 294 17.31 9.39 -21.55
N GLU A 295 18.21 8.93 -22.41
CA GLU A 295 19.62 8.91 -22.04
C GLU A 295 19.87 10.31 -21.46
N SER A 296 19.91 10.44 -20.13
CA SER A 296 20.92 11.32 -19.56
C SER A 296 22.18 10.89 -20.30
N GLY A 297 22.67 11.73 -21.22
CA GLY A 297 23.86 11.43 -21.99
C GLY A 297 25.00 11.30 -21.00
N ASP A 298 25.15 10.10 -20.46
CA ASP A 298 26.17 9.70 -19.51
C ASP A 298 26.08 8.18 -19.28
N ASP A 299 26.26 7.42 -20.36
CA ASP A 299 27.03 6.19 -20.27
C ASP A 299 28.52 6.58 -20.43
N GLY A 300 29.12 7.33 -19.50
CA GLY A 300 30.58 7.46 -19.45
C GLY A 300 31.19 8.84 -19.20
N GLU A 301 30.84 9.51 -18.10
CA GLU A 301 31.58 10.57 -17.43
C GLU A 301 30.79 10.98 -16.19
N ARG A 302 31.17 10.44 -15.02
CA ARG A 302 30.67 10.90 -13.72
C ARG A 302 30.74 12.43 -13.70
N ASP A 303 29.61 13.12 -13.86
CA ASP A 303 29.47 14.53 -13.50
C ASP A 303 29.55 14.56 -11.97
N GLY A 304 30.80 14.54 -11.47
CA GLY A 304 31.14 14.49 -10.07
C GLY A 304 30.61 15.74 -9.36
N ASP A 305 30.01 15.52 -8.19
CA ASP A 305 29.61 16.53 -7.20
C ASP A 305 28.30 17.31 -7.36
N LYS A 306 27.43 17.04 -8.35
CA LYS A 306 26.05 17.54 -8.25
C LYS A 306 25.17 16.60 -7.42
N PRO A 307 24.58 17.06 -6.30
CA PRO A 307 23.63 16.26 -5.54
C PRO A 307 22.42 15.91 -6.42
N LYS A 308 21.97 14.65 -6.34
CA LYS A 308 20.77 14.20 -7.08
C LYS A 308 19.55 15.00 -6.61
N LYS A 309 18.61 15.28 -7.51
CA LYS A 309 17.33 15.90 -7.13
C LYS A 309 16.47 14.90 -6.34
N LYS A 310 15.86 15.34 -5.24
CA LYS A 310 14.91 14.54 -4.45
C LYS A 310 13.71 14.14 -5.31
N LEU A 311 13.28 12.88 -5.22
CA LEU A 311 12.15 12.35 -6.00
C LEU A 311 10.85 13.02 -5.59
N SER A 312 9.98 13.34 -6.55
CA SER A 312 8.68 13.93 -6.26
C SER A 312 7.72 12.96 -5.56
N ARG A 313 6.74 13.51 -4.84
CA ARG A 313 5.68 12.74 -4.14
C ARG A 313 4.89 11.80 -5.08
N PRO A 314 4.46 12.22 -6.29
CA PRO A 314 3.78 11.31 -7.22
C PRO A 314 4.71 10.19 -7.70
N ALA A 315 5.99 10.48 -7.98
CA ALA A 315 6.95 9.48 -8.41
C ALA A 315 7.24 8.45 -7.30
N THR A 316 7.49 8.90 -6.06
CA THR A 316 7.74 7.96 -4.95
C THR A 316 6.51 7.11 -4.62
N LEU A 317 5.29 7.62 -4.83
CA LEU A 317 4.08 6.82 -4.63
C LEU A 317 3.99 5.67 -5.65
N LEU A 318 4.29 5.95 -6.92
CA LEU A 318 4.39 4.94 -7.97
C LEU A 318 5.52 3.93 -7.70
N LEU A 319 6.68 4.39 -7.22
CA LEU A 319 7.79 3.50 -6.83
C LEU A 319 7.40 2.56 -5.68
N VAL A 320 6.71 3.08 -4.66
CA VAL A 320 6.19 2.26 -3.55
C VAL A 320 5.19 1.21 -4.06
N ALA A 321 4.24 1.61 -4.91
CA ALA A 321 3.27 0.71 -5.51
C ALA A 321 3.93 -0.41 -6.33
N TRP A 322 4.95 -0.04 -7.12
CA TRP A 322 5.72 -0.97 -7.94
C TRP A 322 6.58 -1.91 -7.09
N ALA A 323 7.27 -1.38 -6.09
CA ALA A 323 8.10 -2.16 -5.17
C ALA A 323 7.25 -3.18 -4.38
N GLY A 324 6.10 -2.77 -3.86
CA GLY A 324 5.17 -3.69 -3.18
C GLY A 324 4.73 -4.84 -4.08
N SER A 325 4.44 -4.54 -5.35
CA SER A 325 4.11 -5.56 -6.36
C SER A 325 5.31 -6.46 -6.66
N ALA A 326 6.50 -5.89 -6.86
CA ALA A 326 7.73 -6.61 -7.16
C ALA A 326 8.09 -7.60 -6.05
N ILE A 327 8.06 -7.15 -4.79
CA ILE A 327 8.36 -8.00 -3.63
C ILE A 327 7.33 -9.12 -3.51
N THR A 328 6.03 -8.81 -3.60
CA THR A 328 4.96 -9.83 -3.52
C THR A 328 5.12 -10.92 -4.57
N ARG A 329 5.48 -10.53 -5.79
CA ARG A 329 5.69 -11.47 -6.90
C ARG A 329 6.93 -12.32 -6.66
N GLU A 330 8.02 -11.74 -6.16
CA GLU A 330 9.23 -12.48 -5.82
C GLU A 330 9.00 -13.44 -4.64
N CYS A 331 8.26 -13.05 -3.60
CA CYS A 331 7.83 -13.95 -2.52
C CYS A 331 7.07 -15.14 -3.09
N SER A 332 6.11 -14.88 -3.97
CA SER A 332 5.35 -15.93 -4.64
C SER A 332 6.23 -16.84 -5.49
N ARG A 333 7.24 -16.31 -6.17
CA ARG A 333 8.17 -17.10 -6.97
C ARG A 333 8.99 -18.03 -6.09
N ARG A 334 9.57 -17.52 -5.01
CA ARG A 334 10.41 -18.27 -4.07
C ARG A 334 9.62 -19.36 -3.35
N ALA A 335 8.48 -18.99 -2.79
CA ALA A 335 7.58 -19.92 -2.12
C ALA A 335 7.08 -21.03 -3.08
N PHE A 336 6.76 -20.67 -4.32
CA PHE A 336 6.37 -21.66 -5.33
C PHE A 336 7.54 -22.54 -5.77
N MET A 337 8.76 -22.02 -5.86
CA MET A 337 9.94 -22.85 -6.14
C MET A 337 10.22 -23.85 -5.02
N ALA A 338 10.02 -23.45 -3.76
CA ALA A 338 10.24 -24.31 -2.60
C ALA A 338 9.12 -25.35 -2.40
N LYS A 339 7.86 -24.97 -2.62
CA LYS A 339 6.69 -25.79 -2.25
C LYS A 339 5.85 -26.26 -3.44
N GLY A 340 6.07 -25.72 -4.63
CA GLY A 340 5.30 -26.00 -5.83
C GLY A 340 3.80 -25.81 -5.60
N ARG A 341 3.03 -26.85 -5.92
CA ARG A 341 1.57 -26.88 -5.73
C ARG A 341 1.16 -26.77 -4.25
N SER A 342 2.05 -27.11 -3.32
CA SER A 342 1.76 -27.10 -1.88
C SER A 342 1.89 -25.72 -1.22
N MET A 343 2.35 -24.68 -1.95
CA MET A 343 2.51 -23.32 -1.41
C MET A 343 1.25 -22.79 -0.71
N GLN A 344 1.40 -22.29 0.50
CA GLN A 344 0.37 -21.72 1.38
C GLN A 344 0.64 -20.23 1.63
N ALA A 345 -0.25 -19.57 2.40
CA ALA A 345 -0.12 -18.16 2.73
C ALA A 345 1.09 -17.87 3.63
N SER A 346 1.38 -18.75 4.60
CA SER A 346 2.56 -18.63 5.47
C SER A 346 3.87 -18.69 4.68
N ASP A 347 3.95 -19.56 3.66
CA ASP A 347 5.15 -19.68 2.82
C ASP A 347 5.48 -18.37 2.08
N LEU A 348 4.48 -17.56 1.72
CA LEU A 348 4.73 -16.23 1.13
C LEU A 348 5.37 -15.28 2.12
N THR A 349 4.91 -15.35 3.37
CA THR A 349 5.35 -14.44 4.43
C THR A 349 6.81 -14.70 4.79
N ASP A 350 7.21 -15.98 4.85
CA ASP A 350 8.59 -16.39 5.13
C ASP A 350 9.60 -15.86 4.08
N GLU A 351 9.13 -15.61 2.86
CA GLU A 351 9.97 -15.14 1.75
C GLU A 351 10.08 -13.61 1.66
N VAL A 352 9.35 -12.85 2.48
CA VAL A 352 9.31 -11.37 2.41
C VAL A 352 10.70 -10.76 2.57
N HIS A 353 11.42 -11.13 3.63
CA HIS A 353 12.75 -10.59 3.89
C HIS A 353 13.75 -10.96 2.78
N GLY A 354 13.77 -12.24 2.37
CA GLY A 354 14.66 -12.70 1.31
C GLY A 354 14.38 -12.02 -0.03
N SER A 355 13.11 -11.78 -0.35
CA SER A 355 12.68 -11.08 -1.56
C SER A 355 13.06 -9.60 -1.53
N PHE A 356 12.91 -8.95 -0.37
CA PHE A 356 13.35 -7.58 -0.16
C PHE A 356 14.86 -7.43 -0.39
N LEU A 357 15.67 -8.31 0.21
CA LEU A 357 17.13 -8.25 0.07
C LEU A 357 17.62 -8.48 -1.36
N ASP A 358 16.98 -9.38 -2.09
CA ASP A 358 17.39 -9.76 -3.45
C ASP A 358 17.00 -8.69 -4.49
N LEU A 359 15.83 -8.08 -4.34
CA LEU A 359 15.38 -7.03 -5.24
C LEU A 359 15.97 -5.67 -4.87
N ILE A 360 15.78 -5.24 -3.62
CA ILE A 360 16.05 -3.88 -3.18
C ILE A 360 17.37 -3.86 -2.40
N GLY A 361 17.54 -4.74 -1.43
CA GLY A 361 18.72 -4.73 -0.56
C GLY A 361 18.67 -3.64 0.51
N GLU A 362 19.61 -3.73 1.44
CA GLU A 362 19.83 -2.70 2.46
C GLU A 362 20.78 -1.61 1.93
N PRO A 363 20.67 -0.35 2.40
CA PRO A 363 21.67 0.68 2.16
C PRO A 363 23.08 0.22 2.59
N GLU A 364 24.12 0.73 1.94
CA GLU A 364 25.51 0.50 2.36
C GLU A 364 25.73 0.97 3.81
N GLY A 365 26.48 0.21 4.60
CA GLY A 365 26.73 0.51 6.03
C GLY A 365 25.70 -0.05 7.01
N THR A 366 24.64 -0.71 6.55
CA THR A 366 23.63 -1.35 7.42
C THR A 366 24.09 -2.71 7.98
N LYS A 367 25.09 -3.35 7.37
CA LYS A 367 25.65 -4.61 7.89
C LYS A 367 26.65 -4.31 9.00
N LEU A 368 26.43 -4.90 10.17
CA LEU A 368 27.38 -4.91 11.29
C LEU A 368 28.70 -5.60 10.91
#